data_AF-A0A183EIG8-F1
#
_entry.id   AF-A0A183EIG8-F1
#
_cell.length_a   1.000
_cell.length_b   1.000
_cell.length_c   1.000
_cell.angle_alpha   90.00
_cell.angle_beta   90.00
_cell.angle_gamma   90.00
#
_symmetry.space_group_name_H-M   'P 1'
#
loop_
_entity.id
_entity.type
_entity.pdbx_description
1 polymer ?
#
loop_
_entity_poly.entity_id
_entity_poly.type
_entity_poly.pdbx_seq_one_letter_code
_entity_poly.pdbx_strand_id
1 'polypeptide(L)'
;MHEGLAHLCLLTATMTIVKAKIDMQIPRKRKGYAGQHDRGIQRFFEAIAAAFIRHVDLKVVKCVLIASRGFLNEQFLAYLMNYAEKQSNKPILENRSKFLLAHSSSGFKHALKE
;
A
#
# COMPACT_ATOMS: atom_id res chain seq x y z
N MET A 1 -4.80 -3.47 4.02
CA MET A 1 -5.34 -3.00 2.72
C MET A 1 -6.33 -4.01 2.18
N HIS A 2 -7.33 -3.52 1.46
CA HIS A 2 -8.38 -4.27 0.78
C HIS A 2 -8.56 -3.66 -0.62
N GLU A 3 -9.16 -4.37 -1.57
CA GLU A 3 -9.44 -3.80 -2.88
C GLU A 3 -10.31 -2.54 -2.74
N GLY A 4 -9.76 -1.39 -3.17
CA GLY A 4 -10.44 -0.10 -3.09
C GLY A 4 -10.33 0.62 -1.76
N LEU A 5 -9.72 0.02 -0.72
CA LEU A 5 -9.53 0.68 0.58
C LEU A 5 -8.13 0.43 1.15
N ALA A 6 -7.40 1.51 1.39
CA ALA A 6 -6.11 1.47 2.08
C ALA A 6 -6.00 2.56 3.14
N HIS A 7 -5.40 2.20 4.27
CA HIS A 7 -5.05 3.13 5.34
C HIS A 7 -3.54 3.18 5.46
N LEU A 8 -2.98 4.38 5.39
CA LEU A 8 -1.57 4.63 5.67
C LEU A 8 -1.46 5.18 7.08
N CYS A 9 -0.85 4.38 7.95
CA CYS A 9 -0.69 4.69 9.36
C CYS A 9 0.79 4.84 9.71
N LEU A 10 1.11 5.81 10.56
CA LEU A 10 2.42 5.95 11.18
C LEU A 10 2.28 5.59 12.66
N LEU A 11 3.00 4.54 13.04
CA LEU A 11 3.06 4.02 14.40
C LEU A 11 4.23 4.67 15.13
N THR A 12 3.94 5.47 16.13
CA THR A 12 4.92 6.00 17.08
C THR A 12 4.80 5.25 18.41
N ALA A 13 5.76 5.42 19.31
CA ALA A 13 5.75 4.75 20.62
C ALA A 13 4.49 5.05 21.45
N THR A 14 3.91 6.24 21.27
CA THR A 14 2.79 6.72 22.09
C THR A 14 1.45 6.73 21.35
N MET A 15 1.47 6.84 20.01
CA MET A 15 0.23 6.97 19.23
C MET A 15 0.31 6.38 17.82
N THR A 16 -0.86 5.98 17.31
CA THR A 16 -1.08 5.55 15.94
C THR A 16 -1.77 6.67 15.16
N ILE A 17 -1.08 7.26 14.19
CA ILE A 17 -1.60 8.36 13.37
C ILE A 17 -1.98 7.83 12.00
N VAL A 18 -3.24 8.03 11.58
CA VAL A 18 -3.64 7.79 10.18
C VAL A 18 -3.24 9.01 9.35
N LYS A 19 -2.29 8.84 8.44
CA LYS A 19 -1.78 9.92 7.58
C LYS A 19 -2.62 10.07 6.30
N ALA A 20 -3.08 8.96 5.75
CA ALA A 20 -3.93 8.97 4.56
C ALA A 20 -4.93 7.81 4.59
N LYS A 21 -6.14 8.07 4.09
CA LYS A 21 -7.14 7.06 3.75
C LYS A 21 -7.37 7.15 2.23
N ILE A 22 -7.06 6.07 1.52
CA ILE A 22 -7.36 5.94 0.10
C ILE A 22 -8.62 5.09 -0.02
N ASP A 23 -9.69 5.69 -0.54
CA ASP A 23 -10.99 5.06 -0.74
C ASP A 23 -11.37 5.26 -2.21
N MET A 24 -11.37 4.18 -2.98
CA MET A 24 -11.59 4.18 -4.42
C MET A 24 -12.52 3.03 -4.80
N GLN A 25 -13.54 3.32 -5.59
CA GLN A 25 -14.40 2.26 -6.12
C GLN A 25 -13.70 1.54 -7.28
N ILE A 26 -13.35 0.28 -7.06
CA ILE A 26 -12.79 -0.59 -8.10
C ILE A 26 -13.94 -1.37 -8.76
N PRO A 27 -14.14 -1.26 -10.10
CA PRO A 27 -15.17 -2.01 -10.80
C PRO A 27 -14.97 -3.51 -10.61
N ARG A 28 -16.05 -4.27 -10.40
CA ARG A 28 -15.94 -5.74 -10.29
C ARG A 28 -15.56 -6.36 -11.63
N LYS A 29 -14.80 -7.46 -11.60
CA LYS A 29 -14.52 -8.26 -12.79
C LYS A 29 -15.84 -8.75 -13.41
N ARG A 30 -16.06 -8.42 -14.69
CA ARG A 30 -17.20 -8.89 -15.50
C ARG A 30 -16.68 -9.54 -16.78
N LYS A 31 -17.41 -10.53 -17.29
CA LYS A 31 -17.10 -11.22 -18.55
C LYS A 31 -17.10 -10.17 -19.69
N GLY A 32 -15.97 -9.98 -20.36
CA GLY A 32 -15.79 -8.97 -21.42
C GLY A 32 -15.23 -7.60 -20.97
N TYR A 33 -15.17 -7.29 -19.67
CA TYR A 33 -14.70 -5.98 -19.16
C TYR A 33 -13.57 -6.10 -18.12
N ALA A 34 -12.78 -7.17 -18.17
CA ALA A 34 -11.65 -7.39 -17.24
C ALA A 34 -10.66 -6.22 -17.21
N GLY A 35 -10.39 -5.60 -18.37
CA GLY A 35 -9.42 -4.49 -18.46
C GLY A 35 -9.79 -3.24 -17.67
N GLN A 36 -11.07 -2.98 -17.37
CA GLN A 36 -11.46 -1.84 -16.52
C GLN A 36 -11.10 -2.08 -15.05
N HIS A 37 -11.25 -3.32 -14.58
CA HIS A 37 -10.89 -3.70 -13.22
C HIS A 37 -9.38 -3.58 -13.01
N ASP A 38 -8.58 -4.12 -13.94
CA ASP A 38 -7.11 -4.08 -13.82
C ASP A 38 -6.58 -2.63 -13.83
N ARG A 39 -7.16 -1.76 -14.67
CA ARG A 39 -6.88 -0.31 -14.64
C ARG A 39 -7.29 0.35 -13.32
N GLY A 40 -8.41 -0.09 -12.73
CA GLY A 40 -8.86 0.38 -11.42
C GLY A 40 -7.86 0.03 -10.30
N ILE A 41 -7.37 -1.22 -10.30
CA ILE A 41 -6.32 -1.66 -9.37
C ILE A 41 -5.04 -0.87 -9.57
N GLN A 42 -4.62 -0.65 -10.82
CA GLN A 42 -3.39 0.09 -11.10
C GLN A 42 -3.46 1.53 -10.58
N ARG A 43 -4.59 2.22 -10.78
CA ARG A 43 -4.82 3.56 -10.22
C ARG A 43 -4.85 3.57 -8.68
N PHE A 44 -5.43 2.52 -8.09
CA PHE A 44 -5.43 2.36 -6.64
C PHE A 44 -4.02 2.20 -6.07
N PHE A 45 -3.17 1.37 -6.70
CA PHE A 45 -1.77 1.23 -6.30
C PHE A 45 -0.96 2.50 -6.50
N GLU A 46 -1.20 3.23 -7.59
CA GLU A 46 -0.58 4.54 -7.83
C GLU A 46 -0.91 5.54 -6.71
N ALA A 47 -2.19 5.63 -6.31
CA ALA A 47 -2.63 6.50 -5.23
C ALA A 47 -1.97 6.14 -3.89
N ILE A 48 -1.82 4.85 -3.58
CA ILE A 48 -1.13 4.40 -2.35
C ILE A 48 0.36 4.72 -2.43
N ALA A 49 1.02 4.46 -3.56
CA ALA A 49 2.45 4.73 -3.73
C ALA A 49 2.77 6.23 -3.59
N ALA A 50 1.95 7.09 -4.19
CA ALA A 50 2.07 8.53 -4.07
C ALA A 50 1.87 9.01 -2.61
N ALA A 51 0.85 8.49 -1.92
CA ALA A 51 0.62 8.80 -0.51
C ALA A 51 1.78 8.32 0.38
N PHE A 52 2.36 7.16 0.07
CA PHE A 52 3.51 6.61 0.79
C PHE A 52 4.74 7.50 0.68
N ILE A 53 5.12 7.90 -0.54
CA ILE A 53 6.28 8.78 -0.77
C ILE A 53 6.08 10.13 -0.08
N ARG A 54 4.86 10.66 -0.06
CA ARG A 54 4.57 11.97 0.54
C ARG A 54 4.64 11.96 2.07
N HIS A 55 4.26 10.85 2.72
CA HIS A 55 4.04 10.83 4.17
C HIS A 55 5.05 10.00 4.96
N VAL A 56 5.83 9.14 4.30
CA VAL A 56 6.75 8.20 4.95
C VAL A 56 8.19 8.56 4.66
N ASP A 57 8.94 8.91 5.70
CA ASP A 57 10.40 9.04 5.65
C ASP A 57 11.08 7.74 6.10
N LEU A 58 11.71 7.04 5.15
CA LEU A 58 12.41 5.78 5.36
C LEU A 58 13.68 5.91 6.20
N LYS A 59 14.19 7.13 6.44
CA LYS A 59 15.32 7.36 7.35
C LYS A 59 14.88 7.26 8.82
N VAL A 60 13.67 7.71 9.13
CA VAL A 60 13.12 7.73 10.48
C VAL A 60 12.45 6.40 10.84
N VAL A 61 11.77 5.79 9.87
CA VAL A 61 11.00 4.57 10.09
C VAL A 61 11.92 3.33 10.14
N LYS A 62 11.71 2.47 11.14
CA LYS A 62 12.46 1.21 11.31
C LYS A 62 12.04 0.13 10.32
N CYS A 63 10.74 -0.05 10.14
CA CYS A 63 10.17 -1.03 9.22
C CYS A 63 8.83 -0.55 8.65
N VAL A 64 8.47 -1.05 7.47
CA VAL A 64 7.22 -0.74 6.79
C VAL A 64 6.43 -2.04 6.66
N LEU A 65 5.26 -2.10 7.30
CA LEU A 65 4.37 -3.25 7.23
C LEU A 65 3.35 -3.05 6.12
N ILE A 66 3.26 -4.00 5.20
CA ILE A 66 2.23 -4.07 4.15
C ILE A 66 1.32 -5.25 4.47
N ALA A 67 0.17 -4.95 5.07
CA ALA A 67 -0.77 -5.96 5.55
C ALA A 67 -2.01 -6.05 4.65
N SER A 68 -2.35 -7.23 4.14
CA SER A 68 -3.55 -7.45 3.33
C SER A 68 -4.08 -8.88 3.47
N ARG A 69 -5.31 -9.12 3.00
CA ARG A 69 -5.84 -10.47 2.84
C ARG A 69 -5.50 -10.99 1.44
N GLY A 70 -4.89 -12.17 1.37
CA GLY A 70 -4.43 -12.75 0.10
C GLY A 70 -3.18 -12.06 -0.47
N PHE A 71 -3.05 -12.05 -1.80
CA PHE A 71 -1.83 -11.65 -2.52
C PHE A 71 -1.73 -10.15 -2.86
N LEU A 72 -2.62 -9.31 -2.33
CA LEU A 72 -2.68 -7.88 -2.70
C LEU A 72 -1.44 -7.12 -2.21
N ASN A 73 -0.93 -7.45 -1.03
CA ASN A 73 0.30 -6.92 -0.44
C ASN A 73 1.54 -7.22 -1.29
N GLU A 74 1.68 -8.44 -1.79
CA GLU A 74 2.77 -8.85 -2.69
C GLU A 74 2.72 -8.09 -4.02
N GLN A 75 1.53 -8.02 -4.62
CA GLN A 75 1.31 -7.26 -5.85
C GLN A 75 1.62 -5.76 -5.67
N PHE A 76 1.19 -5.18 -4.55
CA PHE A 76 1.47 -3.79 -4.24
C PHE A 76 2.97 -3.55 -3.99
N LEU A 77 3.67 -4.45 -3.27
CA LEU A 77 5.11 -4.32 -3.05
C LEU A 77 5.88 -4.36 -4.37
N ALA A 78 5.54 -5.29 -5.27
CA ALA A 78 6.13 -5.34 -6.61
C ALA A 78 5.86 -4.06 -7.41
N TYR A 79 4.63 -3.55 -7.36
CA TYR A 79 4.28 -2.29 -8.01
C TYR A 79 5.06 -1.10 -7.43
N LEU A 80 5.18 -1.01 -6.10
CA LEU A 80 5.88 0.08 -5.42
C LEU A 80 7.37 0.11 -5.78
N MET A 81 8.02 -1.05 -5.88
CA MET A 81 9.42 -1.15 -6.31
C MET A 81 9.58 -0.64 -7.75
N ASN A 82 8.74 -1.11 -8.68
CA ASN A 82 8.74 -0.63 -10.06
C ASN A 82 8.45 0.87 -10.16
N TYR A 83 7.56 1.40 -9.32
CA TYR A 83 7.24 2.83 -9.26
C TYR A 83 8.44 3.64 -8.76
N ALA A 84 9.15 3.15 -7.73
CA ALA A 84 10.34 3.78 -7.20
C ALA A 84 11.51 3.79 -8.20
N GLU A 85 11.70 2.72 -8.97
CA GLU A 85 12.68 2.67 -10.06
C GLU A 85 12.41 3.73 -11.13
N LYS A 86 11.14 3.84 -11.58
CA LYS A 86 10.73 4.84 -12.58
C LYS A 86 10.93 6.28 -12.10
N GLN A 87 10.72 6.53 -10.81
CA GLN A 87 10.90 7.84 -10.19
C GLN A 87 12.35 8.10 -9.75
N SER A 88 13.26 7.14 -9.97
CA SER A 88 14.65 7.18 -9.51
C SER A 88 14.78 7.45 -8.00
N ASN A 89 13.81 7.00 -7.21
CA ASN A 89 13.71 7.25 -5.78
C ASN A 89 14.58 6.26 -4.98
N LYS A 90 15.88 6.55 -4.92
CA LYS A 90 16.92 5.73 -4.26
C LYS A 90 16.57 5.27 -2.83
N PRO A 91 15.99 6.11 -1.94
CA PRO A 91 15.62 5.69 -0.60
C PRO A 91 14.75 4.43 -0.52
N ILE A 92 13.81 4.22 -1.44
CA ILE A 92 12.92 3.06 -1.41
C ILE A 92 13.67 1.79 -1.82
N LEU A 93 14.53 1.90 -2.85
CA LEU A 93 15.28 0.79 -3.40
C LEU A 93 16.35 0.30 -2.41
N GLU A 94 17.07 1.22 -1.78
CA GLU A 94 18.11 0.92 -0.78
C GLU A 94 17.52 0.30 0.50
N ASN A 95 16.31 0.71 0.88
CA ASN A 95 15.63 0.22 2.09
C ASN A 95 14.65 -0.92 1.81
N ARG A 96 14.81 -1.67 0.71
CA ARG A 96 13.93 -2.80 0.37
C ARG A 96 13.77 -3.81 1.51
N SER A 97 14.82 -4.05 2.28
CA SER A 97 14.82 -4.97 3.43
C SER A 97 13.93 -4.52 4.59
N LYS A 98 13.53 -3.24 4.65
CA LYS A 98 12.61 -2.72 5.69
C LYS A 98 11.14 -3.06 5.41
N PHE A 99 10.81 -3.46 4.18
CA PHE A 99 9.43 -3.80 3.81
C PHE A 99 9.12 -5.23 4.22
N LEU A 100 8.10 -5.37 5.07
CA LEU A 100 7.64 -6.63 5.61
C LEU A 100 6.20 -6.86 5.17
N LEU A 101 5.93 -8.06 4.65
CA LEU A 101 4.60 -8.49 4.28
C LEU A 101 3.93 -9.13 5.49
N ALA A 102 2.69 -8.72 5.77
CA ALA A 102 1.88 -9.29 6.83
C ALA A 102 0.52 -9.74 6.29
N HIS A 103 -0.07 -10.74 6.93
CA HIS A 103 -1.45 -11.13 6.71
C HIS A 103 -2.37 -10.24 7.56
N SER A 104 -3.51 -9.83 7.01
CA SER A 104 -4.54 -9.09 7.74
C SER A 104 -5.91 -9.54 7.27
N SER A 105 -6.86 -9.71 8.19
CA SER A 105 -8.24 -10.11 7.85
C SER A 105 -8.99 -9.03 7.06
N SER A 106 -8.69 -7.75 7.31
CA SER A 106 -9.39 -6.62 6.71
C SER A 106 -8.47 -5.45 6.31
N GLY A 107 -9.03 -4.48 5.56
CA GLY A 107 -8.33 -3.26 5.14
C GLY A 107 -8.56 -2.06 6.06
N PHE A 108 -9.30 -2.23 7.15
CA PHE A 108 -9.73 -1.16 8.04
C PHE A 108 -8.78 -0.94 9.21
N LYS A 109 -8.92 0.21 9.90
CA LYS A 109 -8.06 0.61 11.02
C LYS A 109 -7.99 -0.43 12.14
N HIS A 110 -9.09 -1.14 12.43
CA HIS A 110 -9.12 -2.12 13.51
C HIS A 110 -8.20 -3.32 13.25
N ALA A 111 -7.97 -3.67 11.97
CA ALA A 111 -7.09 -4.77 11.61
C ALA A 111 -5.60 -4.46 11.85
N LEU A 112 -5.25 -3.22 12.20
CA LEU A 112 -3.91 -2.89 12.67
C LEU A 112 -3.57 -3.53 14.03
N LYS A 113 -4.58 -4.01 14.78
CA LYS A 113 -4.40 -4.65 16.09
C LYS A 113 -4.23 -6.17 15.99
N GLU A 114 -4.54 -6.76 14.84
CA GLU A 114 -4.22 -8.17 14.55
C GLU A 114 -2.71 -8.35 14.39
#